data_AF-A0A937FJ36-F1
#
_entry.id   AF-A0A937FJ36-F1
#
_cell.length_a   1.000
_cell.length_b   1.000
_cell.length_c   1.000
_cell.angle_alpha   90.00
_cell.angle_beta   90.00
_cell.angle_gamma   90.00
#
_symmetry.space_group_name_H-M   'P 1'
#
loop_
_entity.id
_entity.type
_entity.pdbx_description
1 polymer ?
#
loop_
_entity_poly.entity_id
_entity_poly.type
_entity_poly.pdbx_seq_one_letter_code
_entity_poly.pdbx_strand_id
1 'polypeptide(L)'
;MAKDNYHHGTLKEDMIRNGLQLLNKEGFEGFSLRKVASMCGVSHTAPYKHFKDKEDLISSIALEVWEAFSASLLESTEKYPDNPKIQILEMGKSYVKFMVENPEYLKFMFLTEHKYPIFISNNELHHLDGSPFYIFKKCCENYLSSISTKKDMYYLDTMSMWSLVHGIALLIANKVIEYDGDYLEIVEKMINEKLK
;
A
#
# COMPACT_ATOMS: atom_id res chain seq x y z
N MET A 1 37.45 -13.46 -3.56
CA MET A 1 36.24 -13.56 -4.41
C MET A 1 35.33 -14.58 -3.77
N ALA A 2 34.37 -14.15 -2.97
CA ALA A 2 33.36 -15.03 -2.39
C ALA A 2 32.17 -15.08 -3.35
N LYS A 3 31.89 -16.26 -3.88
CA LYS A 3 30.81 -16.55 -4.82
C LYS A 3 29.68 -17.12 -3.97
N ASP A 4 29.01 -16.26 -3.22
CA ASP A 4 28.05 -16.69 -2.20
C ASP A 4 26.64 -16.83 -2.79
N ASN A 5 26.23 -18.10 -2.85
CA ASN A 5 24.87 -18.60 -2.73
C ASN A 5 23.78 -17.96 -3.60
N TYR A 6 23.89 -18.23 -4.90
CA TYR A 6 22.75 -18.18 -5.82
C TYR A 6 21.72 -19.24 -5.42
N HIS A 7 20.69 -18.83 -4.67
CA HIS A 7 19.55 -19.69 -4.38
C HIS A 7 18.66 -19.72 -5.62
N HIS A 8 18.88 -20.71 -6.50
CA HIS A 8 18.12 -20.84 -7.75
C HIS A 8 16.58 -20.90 -7.57
N GLY A 9 16.07 -21.10 -6.35
CA GLY A 9 14.64 -21.09 -6.02
C GLY A 9 14.03 -19.71 -5.71
N THR A 10 14.84 -18.69 -5.37
CA THR A 10 14.34 -17.37 -4.90
C THR A 10 14.51 -16.26 -5.93
N LEU A 11 15.00 -16.56 -7.13
CA LEU A 11 15.32 -15.52 -8.13
C LEU A 11 14.14 -14.59 -8.43
N LYS A 12 12.91 -15.12 -8.47
CA LYS A 12 11.71 -14.32 -8.69
C LYS A 12 11.52 -13.28 -7.57
N GLU A 13 11.61 -13.72 -6.32
CA GLU A 13 11.48 -12.88 -5.11
C GLU A 13 12.61 -11.85 -5.04
N ASP A 14 13.85 -12.27 -5.31
CA ASP A 14 15.01 -11.39 -5.35
C ASP A 14 14.86 -10.30 -6.42
N MET A 15 14.34 -10.65 -7.59
CA MET A 15 14.05 -9.71 -8.66
C MET A 15 12.92 -8.74 -8.28
N ILE A 16 11.88 -9.19 -7.59
CA ILE A 16 10.81 -8.31 -7.08
C ILE A 16 11.38 -7.30 -6.06
N ARG A 17 12.11 -7.79 -5.06
CA ARG A 17 12.70 -6.96 -4.01
C ARG A 17 13.71 -5.94 -4.55
N ASN A 18 14.67 -6.38 -5.37
CA ASN A 18 15.64 -5.47 -5.99
C ASN A 18 14.97 -4.54 -7.01
N GLY A 19 13.94 -5.02 -7.69
CA GLY A 19 13.17 -4.22 -8.63
C GLY A 19 12.43 -3.07 -7.94
N LEU A 20 11.79 -3.32 -6.80
CA LEU A 20 11.17 -2.28 -5.98
C LEU A 20 12.17 -1.20 -5.57
N GLN A 21 13.36 -1.60 -5.09
CA GLN A 21 14.42 -0.65 -4.75
C GLN A 21 14.84 0.20 -5.96
N LEU A 22 14.99 -0.42 -7.13
CA LEU A 22 15.35 0.28 -8.36
C LEU A 22 14.25 1.26 -8.80
N LEU A 23 12.97 0.85 -8.78
CA LEU A 23 11.83 1.71 -9.10
C LEU A 23 11.78 2.93 -8.19
N ASN A 24 11.93 2.72 -6.89
CA ASN A 24 11.94 3.81 -5.92
C ASN A 24 13.12 4.76 -6.09
N LYS A 25 14.25 4.29 -6.63
CA LYS A 25 15.44 5.12 -6.84
C LYS A 25 15.45 5.87 -8.17
N GLU A 26 15.09 5.19 -9.26
CA GLU A 26 15.29 5.70 -10.62
C GLU A 26 13.98 5.94 -11.39
N GLY A 27 12.82 5.64 -10.78
CA GLY A 27 11.51 5.77 -11.40
C GLY A 27 11.27 4.78 -12.54
N PHE A 28 10.13 4.91 -13.20
CA PHE A 28 9.75 4.06 -14.34
C PHE A 28 10.76 4.17 -15.49
N GLU A 29 11.18 5.37 -15.87
CA GLU A 29 12.12 5.59 -16.99
C GLU A 29 13.50 4.95 -16.75
N GLY A 30 14.02 5.04 -15.53
CA GLY A 30 15.31 4.43 -15.18
C GLY A 30 15.28 2.92 -15.02
N PHE A 31 14.09 2.33 -14.89
CA PHE A 31 13.93 0.91 -14.59
C PHE A 31 14.14 0.00 -15.81
N SER A 32 14.88 -1.10 -15.64
CA SER A 32 15.01 -2.16 -16.65
C SER A 32 15.31 -3.53 -16.04
N LEU A 33 14.83 -4.60 -16.69
CA LEU A 33 15.13 -6.00 -16.31
C LEU A 33 16.63 -6.27 -16.19
N ARG A 34 17.45 -5.68 -17.07
CA ARG A 34 18.90 -5.87 -17.07
C ARG A 34 19.56 -5.30 -15.81
N LYS A 35 19.13 -4.12 -15.36
CA LYS A 35 19.65 -3.50 -14.13
C LYS A 35 19.29 -4.34 -12.91
N VAL A 36 18.04 -4.81 -12.82
CA VAL A 36 17.61 -5.68 -11.72
C VAL A 36 18.37 -7.01 -11.74
N ALA A 37 18.59 -7.61 -12.91
CA ALA A 37 19.39 -8.82 -13.05
C ALA A 37 20.83 -8.63 -12.52
N SER A 38 21.45 -7.50 -12.86
CA SER A 38 22.77 -7.15 -12.34
C SER A 38 22.77 -6.98 -10.83
N MET A 39 21.74 -6.35 -10.24
CA MET A 39 21.60 -6.22 -8.78
C MET A 39 21.47 -7.59 -8.09
N CYS A 40 20.79 -8.54 -8.74
CA CYS A 40 20.67 -9.91 -8.26
C CYS A 40 21.92 -10.78 -8.54
N GLY A 41 22.96 -10.25 -9.21
CA GLY A 41 24.17 -11.00 -9.54
C GLY A 41 23.98 -12.08 -10.61
N VAL A 42 23.00 -11.91 -11.50
CA VAL A 42 22.56 -12.93 -12.48
C VAL A 42 22.78 -12.47 -13.92
N SER A 43 22.77 -13.40 -14.88
CA SER A 43 22.89 -13.03 -16.29
C SER A 43 21.68 -12.22 -16.76
N HIS A 44 21.88 -11.33 -17.73
CA HIS A 44 20.79 -10.53 -18.31
C HIS A 44 19.67 -11.35 -18.96
N THR A 45 19.92 -12.62 -19.28
CA THR A 45 18.92 -13.54 -19.84
C THR A 45 18.11 -14.27 -18.78
N ALA A 46 18.59 -14.36 -17.53
CA ALA A 46 17.91 -15.09 -16.47
C ALA A 46 16.51 -14.56 -16.10
N PRO A 47 16.25 -13.24 -16.07
CA PRO A 47 14.91 -12.71 -15.74
C PRO A 47 13.81 -13.20 -16.67
N TYR A 48 14.12 -13.43 -17.95
CA TYR A 48 13.14 -13.82 -18.96
C TYR A 48 12.51 -15.21 -18.74
N LYS A 49 13.04 -16.00 -17.80
CA LYS A 49 12.40 -17.24 -17.35
C LYS A 49 11.22 -17.01 -16.40
N HIS A 50 11.15 -15.83 -15.78
CA HIS A 50 10.17 -15.49 -14.74
C HIS A 50 9.27 -14.31 -15.15
N PHE A 51 9.80 -13.40 -15.97
CA PHE A 51 9.10 -12.19 -16.39
C PHE A 51 9.18 -12.05 -17.90
N LYS A 52 8.02 -11.88 -18.55
CA LYS A 52 7.93 -11.67 -19.99
C LYS A 52 8.69 -10.41 -20.44
N ASP A 53 8.49 -9.33 -19.69
CA ASP A 53 9.05 -8.02 -19.98
C ASP A 53 9.16 -7.17 -18.71
N LYS A 54 9.56 -5.90 -18.89
CA LYS A 54 9.68 -4.92 -17.83
C LYS A 54 8.36 -4.71 -17.08
N GLU A 55 7.24 -4.69 -17.81
CA GLU A 55 5.93 -4.39 -17.24
C GLU A 55 5.41 -5.54 -16.39
N ASP A 56 5.74 -6.78 -16.77
CA ASP A 56 5.43 -7.98 -16.00
C ASP A 56 6.14 -8.00 -14.64
N LEU A 57 7.42 -7.61 -14.59
CA LEU A 57 8.14 -7.45 -13.33
C LEU A 57 7.54 -6.31 -12.47
N ILE A 58 7.24 -5.16 -13.07
CA ILE A 58 6.61 -4.04 -12.36
C ILE A 58 5.25 -4.45 -11.78
N SER A 59 4.45 -5.19 -12.56
CA SER A 59 3.13 -5.66 -12.12
C SER A 59 3.25 -6.69 -11.00
N SER A 60 4.27 -7.56 -11.07
CA SER A 60 4.59 -8.50 -9.98
C SER A 60 5.02 -7.79 -8.69
N ILE A 61 5.78 -6.70 -8.81
CA ILE A 61 6.12 -5.83 -7.67
C ILE A 61 4.86 -5.17 -7.10
N ALA A 62 3.97 -4.67 -7.96
CA ALA A 62 2.72 -4.07 -7.52
C ALA A 62 1.84 -5.05 -6.76
N LEU A 63 1.73 -6.28 -7.27
CA LEU A 63 0.95 -7.34 -6.65
C LEU A 63 1.49 -7.70 -5.27
N GLU A 64 2.81 -7.91 -5.13
CA GLU A 64 3.46 -8.19 -3.84
C GLU A 64 3.12 -7.12 -2.79
N VAL A 65 3.27 -5.85 -3.16
CA VAL A 65 3.00 -4.73 -2.26
C VAL A 65 1.51 -4.64 -1.91
N TRP A 66 0.62 -4.86 -2.87
CA TRP A 66 -0.82 -4.84 -2.65
C TRP A 66 -1.30 -6.00 -1.79
N GLU A 67 -0.77 -7.21 -1.97
CA GLU A 67 -1.12 -8.38 -1.19
C GLU A 67 -0.69 -8.20 0.26
N ALA A 68 0.56 -7.78 0.50
CA ALA A 68 1.07 -7.49 1.84
C ALA A 68 0.23 -6.42 2.54
N PHE A 69 -0.11 -5.35 1.82
CA PHE A 69 -0.90 -4.27 2.39
C PHE A 69 -2.35 -4.68 2.67
N SER A 70 -2.98 -5.36 1.72
CA SER A 70 -4.35 -5.88 1.85
C SER A 70 -4.48 -6.85 3.02
N ALA A 71 -3.51 -7.75 3.20
CA ALA A 71 -3.47 -8.68 4.32
C ALA A 71 -3.44 -7.92 5.66
N SER A 72 -2.59 -6.90 5.79
CA SER A 72 -2.52 -6.06 6.99
C SER A 72 -3.85 -5.35 7.29
N LEU A 73 -4.51 -4.81 6.26
CA LEU A 73 -5.82 -4.16 6.43
C LEU A 73 -6.90 -5.15 6.86
N LEU A 74 -6.96 -6.34 6.26
CA LEU A 74 -7.97 -7.36 6.58
C LEU A 74 -7.79 -7.89 8.01
N GLU A 75 -6.58 -8.31 8.37
CA GLU A 75 -6.26 -8.86 9.70
C GLU A 75 -6.65 -7.91 10.84
N SER A 76 -6.49 -6.59 10.62
CA SER A 76 -6.85 -5.57 11.62
C SER A 76 -8.35 -5.54 11.96
N THR A 77 -9.21 -6.03 11.07
CA THR A 77 -10.67 -5.98 11.23
C THR A 77 -11.30 -7.31 11.65
N GLU A 78 -10.64 -8.44 11.41
CA GLU A 78 -11.16 -9.78 11.67
C GLU A 78 -11.51 -10.01 13.15
N LYS A 79 -10.81 -9.32 14.05
CA LYS A 79 -11.03 -9.42 15.51
C LYS A 79 -12.33 -8.76 15.98
N TYR A 80 -13.02 -8.02 15.12
CA TYR A 80 -14.15 -7.15 15.49
C TYR A 80 -15.35 -7.29 14.53
N PRO A 81 -15.86 -8.50 14.26
CA PRO A 81 -16.82 -8.76 13.17
C PRO A 81 -18.12 -7.94 13.27
N ASP A 82 -18.55 -7.58 14.48
CA ASP A 82 -19.82 -6.87 14.74
C ASP A 82 -19.63 -5.42 15.20
N ASN A 83 -18.43 -4.85 15.04
CA ASN A 83 -18.17 -3.48 15.47
C ASN A 83 -17.53 -2.63 14.36
N PRO A 84 -18.34 -2.08 13.43
CA PRO A 84 -17.85 -1.29 12.30
C PRO A 84 -16.99 -0.09 12.72
N LYS A 85 -17.29 0.52 13.88
CA LYS A 85 -16.51 1.65 14.41
C LYS A 85 -15.11 1.21 14.83
N ILE A 86 -14.98 0.09 15.55
CA ILE A 86 -13.66 -0.45 15.91
C ILE A 86 -12.93 -0.97 14.66
N GLN A 87 -13.62 -1.60 13.71
CA GLN A 87 -13.01 -2.06 12.46
C GLN A 87 -12.34 -0.92 11.70
N ILE A 88 -13.03 0.20 11.46
CA ILE A 88 -12.43 1.32 10.72
C ILE A 88 -11.33 2.02 11.52
N LEU A 89 -11.43 2.03 12.86
CA LEU A 89 -10.37 2.55 13.73
C LEU A 89 -9.09 1.72 13.61
N GLU A 90 -9.19 0.41 13.77
CA GLU A 90 -8.06 -0.52 13.72
C GLU A 90 -7.50 -0.64 12.30
N MET A 91 -8.34 -0.60 11.27
CA MET A 91 -7.89 -0.51 9.89
C MET A 91 -7.11 0.78 9.63
N GLY A 92 -7.57 1.92 10.15
CA GLY A 92 -6.84 3.18 10.03
C GLY A 92 -5.48 3.15 10.74
N LYS A 93 -5.39 2.56 11.94
CA LYS A 93 -4.12 2.35 12.64
C LYS A 93 -3.19 1.42 11.87
N SER A 94 -3.72 0.31 11.34
CA SER A 94 -2.96 -0.65 10.54
C SER A 94 -2.45 -0.04 9.24
N TYR A 95 -3.27 0.80 8.58
CA TYR A 95 -2.87 1.60 7.42
C TYR A 95 -1.61 2.42 7.74
N VAL A 96 -1.66 3.21 8.81
CA VAL A 96 -0.57 4.11 9.18
C VAL A 96 0.67 3.30 9.55
N LYS A 97 0.53 2.30 10.42
CA LYS A 97 1.62 1.42 10.86
C LYS A 97 2.34 0.78 9.67
N PHE A 98 1.58 0.15 8.77
CA PHE A 98 2.13 -0.55 7.61
C PHE A 98 2.96 0.39 6.74
N MET A 99 2.48 1.60 6.48
CA MET A 99 3.18 2.58 5.64
C MET A 99 4.41 3.18 6.30
N VAL A 100 4.38 3.36 7.63
CA VAL A 100 5.53 3.85 8.42
C VAL A 100 6.61 2.79 8.52
N GLU A 101 6.25 1.52 8.69
CA GLU A 101 7.18 0.39 8.77
C GLU A 101 7.73 -0.01 7.39
N ASN A 102 7.03 0.32 6.30
CA ASN A 102 7.41 0.00 4.92
C ASN A 102 7.44 1.26 4.03
N PRO A 103 8.35 2.23 4.28
CA PRO A 103 8.39 3.50 3.54
C PRO A 103 8.66 3.32 2.04
N GLU A 104 9.35 2.25 1.64
CA GLU A 104 9.54 1.88 0.23
C GLU A 104 8.23 1.47 -0.46
N TYR A 105 7.30 0.85 0.28
CA TYR A 105 5.98 0.49 -0.24
C TYR A 105 5.11 1.73 -0.36
N LEU A 106 5.14 2.63 0.62
CA LEU A 106 4.47 3.93 0.54
C LEU A 106 4.96 4.72 -0.68
N LYS A 107 6.29 4.80 -0.86
CA LYS A 107 6.88 5.54 -1.99
C LYS A 107 6.43 4.94 -3.32
N PHE A 108 6.53 3.63 -3.46
CA PHE A 108 6.11 2.94 -4.67
C PHE A 108 4.63 3.13 -4.95
N MET A 109 3.77 2.92 -3.95
CA MET A 109 2.31 2.98 -4.14
C MET A 109 1.77 4.37 -4.40
N PHE A 110 2.35 5.43 -3.83
CA PHE A 110 1.71 6.76 -3.79
C PHE A 110 2.56 7.91 -4.30
N LEU A 111 3.87 7.72 -4.47
CA LEU A 111 4.81 8.76 -4.91
C LEU A 111 5.43 8.44 -6.27
N THR A 112 4.90 7.45 -6.98
CA THR A 112 5.26 7.13 -8.37
C THR A 112 4.04 7.24 -9.29
N GLU A 113 4.26 7.20 -10.61
CA GLU A 113 3.18 7.31 -11.59
C GLU A 113 2.16 6.17 -11.43
N HIS A 114 0.90 6.53 -11.21
CA HIS A 114 -0.19 5.59 -10.99
C HIS A 114 -0.81 5.13 -12.32
N LYS A 115 -0.71 3.82 -12.59
CA LYS A 115 -1.39 3.21 -13.75
C LYS A 115 -2.90 3.05 -13.58
N TYR A 116 -3.38 3.03 -12.34
CA TYR A 116 -4.78 2.75 -12.00
C TYR A 116 -5.32 3.84 -11.07
N PRO A 117 -5.69 5.01 -11.62
CA PRO A 117 -6.24 6.09 -10.81
C PRO A 117 -7.64 5.73 -10.28
N ILE A 118 -7.99 6.34 -9.15
CA ILE A 118 -9.37 6.33 -8.63
C ILE A 118 -10.14 7.44 -9.35
N PHE A 119 -11.24 7.08 -10.02
CA PHE A 119 -12.11 8.06 -10.69
C PHE A 119 -13.31 8.38 -9.81
N ILE A 120 -13.67 9.66 -9.74
CA ILE A 120 -14.89 10.11 -9.06
C ILE A 120 -15.91 10.47 -10.14
N SER A 121 -17.05 9.79 -10.13
CA SER A 121 -18.18 10.13 -11.01
C SER A 121 -19.49 9.71 -10.37
N ASN A 122 -20.56 10.49 -10.57
CA ASN A 122 -21.89 10.23 -10.01
C ASN A 122 -21.89 9.97 -8.49
N ASN A 123 -21.09 10.72 -7.72
CA ASN A 123 -20.90 10.55 -6.28
C ASN A 123 -20.39 9.15 -5.88
N GLU A 124 -19.67 8.46 -6.77
CA GLU A 124 -19.07 7.16 -6.54
C GLU A 124 -17.57 7.18 -6.82
N LEU A 125 -16.84 6.32 -6.09
CA LEU A 125 -15.41 6.08 -6.23
C LEU A 125 -15.20 4.80 -7.05
N HIS A 126 -14.67 4.96 -8.26
CA HIS A 126 -14.35 3.88 -9.18
C HIS A 126 -12.86 3.57 -9.07
N HIS A 127 -12.53 2.31 -8.82
CA HIS A 127 -11.18 1.86 -8.57
C HIS A 127 -10.98 0.47 -9.20
N LEU A 128 -9.74 0.00 -9.25
CA LEU A 128 -9.48 -1.38 -9.67
C LEU A 128 -9.99 -2.37 -8.63
N ASP A 129 -10.66 -3.43 -9.09
CA ASP A 129 -11.10 -4.53 -8.23
C ASP A 129 -9.90 -5.23 -7.58
N GLY A 130 -10.07 -5.66 -6.33
CA GLY A 130 -9.01 -6.30 -5.55
C GLY A 130 -7.88 -5.36 -5.08
N SER A 131 -7.95 -4.06 -5.37
CA SER A 131 -6.98 -3.09 -4.83
C SER A 131 -7.11 -2.92 -3.31
N PRO A 132 -6.04 -2.57 -2.58
CA PRO A 132 -6.12 -2.27 -1.16
C PRO A 132 -7.14 -1.16 -0.82
N PHE A 133 -7.36 -0.23 -1.77
CA PHE A 133 -8.38 0.81 -1.62
C PHE A 133 -9.80 0.25 -1.55
N TYR A 134 -10.11 -0.86 -2.26
CA TYR A 134 -11.42 -1.51 -2.16
C TYR A 134 -11.71 -1.97 -0.72
N ILE A 135 -10.71 -2.57 -0.05
CA ILE A 135 -10.83 -3.05 1.32
C ILE A 135 -11.11 -1.88 2.27
N PHE A 136 -10.34 -0.79 2.11
CA PHE A 136 -10.54 0.44 2.88
C PHE A 136 -11.93 1.04 2.66
N LYS A 137 -12.34 1.21 1.39
CA LYS A 137 -13.66 1.71 1.00
C LYS A 137 -14.78 0.88 1.61
N LYS A 138 -14.69 -0.46 1.54
CA LYS A 138 -15.69 -1.35 2.15
C LYS A 138 -15.80 -1.18 3.66
N CYS A 139 -14.67 -1.04 4.36
CA CYS A 139 -14.68 -0.79 5.79
C CYS A 139 -15.32 0.57 6.12
N CYS A 140 -15.00 1.63 5.36
CA CYS A 140 -15.65 2.94 5.48
C CYS A 140 -17.16 2.85 5.24
N GLU A 141 -17.61 2.20 4.17
CA GLU A 141 -19.03 2.06 3.82
C GLU A 141 -19.81 1.33 4.93
N ASN A 142 -19.22 0.28 5.52
CA ASN A 142 -19.83 -0.45 6.63
C ASN A 142 -20.01 0.46 7.86
N TYR A 143 -18.97 1.24 8.20
CA TYR A 143 -19.06 2.22 9.29
C TYR A 143 -20.10 3.30 9.01
N LEU A 144 -20.06 3.92 7.83
CA LEU A 144 -21.00 4.99 7.44
C LEU A 144 -22.45 4.50 7.41
N SER A 145 -22.68 3.26 7.01
CA SER A 145 -24.00 2.62 7.11
C SER A 145 -24.43 2.44 8.56
N SER A 146 -23.52 2.07 9.46
CA SER A 146 -23.84 1.86 10.88
C SER A 146 -24.30 3.14 11.60
N ILE A 147 -23.84 4.31 11.14
CA ILE A 147 -24.23 5.62 11.68
C ILE A 147 -25.31 6.33 10.85
N SER A 148 -25.94 5.62 9.91
CA SER A 148 -27.02 6.14 9.05
C SER A 148 -26.62 7.35 8.19
N THR A 149 -25.35 7.46 7.78
CA THR A 149 -24.92 8.46 6.80
C THR A 149 -25.64 8.22 5.47
N LYS A 150 -26.01 9.31 4.78
CA LYS A 150 -26.64 9.21 3.46
C LYS A 150 -25.64 8.67 2.43
N LYS A 151 -26.06 7.70 1.61
CA LYS A 151 -25.19 7.03 0.63
C LYS A 151 -24.57 7.98 -0.38
N ASP A 152 -25.24 9.07 -0.73
CA ASP A 152 -24.72 10.09 -1.64
C ASP A 152 -23.51 10.84 -1.07
N MET A 153 -23.24 10.76 0.23
CA MET A 153 -22.08 11.36 0.89
C MET A 153 -20.89 10.40 1.06
N TYR A 154 -21.07 9.10 0.79
CA TYR A 154 -20.07 8.08 1.09
C TYR A 154 -18.73 8.34 0.40
N TYR A 155 -18.75 8.86 -0.83
CA TYR A 155 -17.51 9.17 -1.55
C TYR A 155 -16.69 10.27 -0.86
N LEU A 156 -17.34 11.34 -0.36
CA LEU A 156 -16.67 12.43 0.35
C LEU A 156 -16.12 11.96 1.69
N ASP A 157 -16.91 11.21 2.45
CA ASP A 157 -16.47 10.70 3.76
C ASP A 157 -15.34 9.68 3.63
N THR A 158 -15.43 8.76 2.67
CA THR A 158 -14.36 7.79 2.37
C THR A 158 -13.08 8.52 1.97
N MET A 159 -13.16 9.52 1.07
CA MET A 159 -12.00 10.33 0.68
C MET A 159 -11.41 11.10 1.85
N SER A 160 -12.25 11.66 2.74
CA SER A 160 -11.80 12.39 3.92
C SER A 160 -11.09 11.47 4.92
N MET A 161 -11.64 10.28 5.19
CA MET A 161 -11.02 9.28 6.06
C MET A 161 -9.71 8.76 5.47
N TRP A 162 -9.69 8.47 4.16
CA TRP A 162 -8.49 8.01 3.46
C TRP A 162 -7.39 9.08 3.48
N SER A 163 -7.74 10.33 3.20
CA SER A 163 -6.80 11.46 3.22
C SER A 163 -6.19 11.66 4.61
N LEU A 164 -6.96 11.46 5.68
CA LEU A 164 -6.47 11.58 7.06
C LEU A 164 -5.39 10.55 7.36
N VAL A 165 -5.67 9.25 7.14
CA VAL A 165 -4.72 8.17 7.44
C VAL A 165 -3.52 8.21 6.50
N HIS A 166 -3.74 8.53 5.23
CA HIS A 166 -2.67 8.68 4.25
C HIS A 166 -1.74 9.86 4.59
N GLY A 167 -2.32 11.02 4.92
CA GLY A 167 -1.56 12.21 5.28
C GLY A 167 -0.68 12.00 6.51
N ILE A 168 -1.23 11.46 7.60
CA ILE A 168 -0.45 11.22 8.82
C ILE A 168 0.63 10.15 8.60
N ALA A 169 0.33 9.09 7.82
CA ALA A 169 1.31 8.08 7.44
C ALA A 169 2.49 8.69 6.68
N LEU A 170 2.22 9.53 5.68
CA LEU A 170 3.25 10.21 4.90
C LEU A 170 4.12 11.13 5.78
N LEU A 171 3.51 11.90 6.68
CA LEU A 171 4.21 12.82 7.57
C LEU A 171 5.15 12.09 8.54
N ILE A 172 4.70 10.99 9.12
CA ILE A 172 5.51 10.17 10.05
C ILE A 172 6.59 9.40 9.29
N ALA A 173 6.25 8.72 8.19
CA ALA A 173 7.20 7.91 7.42
C ALA A 173 8.39 8.73 6.88
N ASN A 174 8.17 10.01 6.56
CA ASN A 174 9.21 10.92 6.09
C ASN A 174 9.86 11.74 7.22
N LYS A 175 9.54 11.47 8.49
CA LYS A 175 10.03 12.23 9.66
C LYS A 175 9.78 13.74 9.57
N VAL A 176 8.70 14.14 8.90
CA VAL A 176 8.22 15.54 8.93
C VAL A 176 7.64 15.85 10.30
N ILE A 177 7.02 14.85 10.93
CA ILE A 177 6.59 14.87 12.32
C ILE A 177 7.31 13.74 13.05
N GLU A 178 7.95 14.07 14.16
CA GLU A 178 8.45 13.12 15.14
C GLU A 178 7.65 13.30 16.43
N TYR A 179 7.23 12.19 17.04
CA TYR A 179 6.47 12.19 18.27
C TYR A 179 7.27 11.48 19.37
N ASP A 180 7.38 12.13 20.53
CA ASP A 180 8.05 11.59 21.72
C ASP A 180 7.11 10.62 22.46
N GLY A 181 6.78 9.50 21.80
CA GLY A 181 5.83 8.49 22.26
C GLY A 181 5.42 7.53 21.14
N ASP A 182 4.40 6.69 21.40
CA ASP A 182 3.82 5.86 20.35
C ASP A 182 2.94 6.71 19.43
N TYR A 183 3.37 6.87 18.17
CA TYR A 183 2.65 7.67 17.18
C TYR A 183 1.24 7.11 16.91
N LEU A 184 0.98 5.83 17.18
CA LEU A 184 -0.35 5.23 17.04
C LEU A 184 -1.36 5.81 18.03
N GLU A 185 -0.94 6.35 19.17
CA GLU A 185 -1.85 7.03 20.10
C GLU A 185 -2.42 8.33 19.51
N ILE A 186 -1.60 9.10 18.78
CA ILE A 186 -2.06 10.31 18.08
C ILE A 186 -2.97 9.92 16.93
N VAL A 187 -2.58 8.91 16.15
CA VAL A 187 -3.37 8.39 15.03
C VAL A 187 -4.75 7.95 15.52
N GLU A 188 -4.81 7.20 16.62
CA GLU A 188 -6.07 6.77 17.24
C GLU A 188 -6.94 7.96 17.66
N LYS A 189 -6.37 8.99 18.27
CA LYS A 189 -7.09 10.22 18.62
C LYS A 189 -7.64 10.94 17.39
N MET A 190 -6.82 11.10 16.34
CA MET A 190 -7.21 11.75 15.09
C MET A 190 -8.34 11.00 14.38
N ILE A 191 -8.27 9.67 14.33
CA ILE A 191 -9.33 8.85 13.74
C ILE A 191 -10.59 8.96 14.60
N ASN A 192 -10.49 8.84 15.93
CA ASN A 192 -11.66 8.97 16.81
C ASN A 192 -12.35 10.34 16.69
N GLU A 193 -11.62 11.43 16.52
CA GLU A 193 -12.20 12.76 16.21
C GLU A 193 -12.97 12.77 14.90
N LYS A 194 -12.52 12.02 13.88
CA LYS A 194 -13.20 11.88 12.59
C LYS A 194 -14.41 10.94 12.64
N LEU A 195 -14.42 9.96 13.54
CA LEU A 195 -15.51 8.97 13.73
C LEU A 195 -16.56 9.41 14.77
N LYS A 196 -16.69 10.72 15.04
CA LYS A 196 -17.71 11.27 15.92
C LYS A 196 -19.05 11.42 15.22
#